data_AF-A0A8S1RHW0-F1
#
_entry.id   AF-A0A8S1RHW0-F1
#
_cell.length_a   1.000
_cell.length_b   1.000
_cell.length_c   1.000
_cell.angle_alpha   90.00
_cell.angle_beta   90.00
_cell.angle_gamma   90.00
#
_symmetry.space_group_name_H-M   'P 1'
#
loop_
_entity.id
_entity.type
_entity.pdbx_description
1 polymer ?
#
loop_
_entity_poly.entity_id
_entity_poly.type
_entity_poly.pdbx_seq_one_letter_code
_entity_poly.pdbx_strand_id
1 'polypeptide(L)'
;MIYKLRNMILYDFEIPKLEYFDPNTGLKKGQIILDRNVIIELLKGQFNVDVPNKKKYYFKECEHPAQLWVDKVKEIMKRRLNYE
;
A
#
# COMPACT_ATOMS: atom_id res chain seq x y z
N MET A 1 -1.41 -2.65 19.18
CA MET A 1 -2.02 -2.61 17.83
C MET A 1 -2.16 -4.04 17.35
N ILE A 2 -3.34 -4.46 16.88
CA ILE A 2 -3.59 -5.83 16.42
C ILE A 2 -3.62 -5.83 14.90
N TYR A 3 -2.71 -6.58 14.26
CA TYR A 3 -2.68 -6.75 12.80
C TYR A 3 -3.70 -7.79 12.36
N LYS A 4 -4.28 -7.60 11.17
CA LYS A 4 -5.13 -8.60 10.51
C LYS A 4 -4.50 -9.00 9.18
N LEU A 5 -4.38 -10.29 8.91
CA LEU A 5 -3.88 -10.80 7.64
C LEU A 5 -4.78 -10.36 6.49
N ARG A 6 -4.20 -9.88 5.39
CA ARG A 6 -4.91 -9.42 4.21
C ARG A 6 -4.15 -9.83 2.96
N ASN A 7 -4.90 -10.24 1.93
CA ASN A 7 -4.37 -10.33 0.58
C ASN A 7 -4.41 -8.93 -0.02
N MET A 8 -3.28 -8.44 -0.50
CA MET A 8 -3.15 -7.09 -1.04
C MET A 8 -2.78 -7.14 -2.51
N ILE A 9 -3.43 -6.31 -3.31
CA ILE A 9 -3.20 -6.21 -4.76
C ILE A 9 -2.89 -4.76 -5.09
N LEU A 10 -1.79 -4.54 -5.81
CA LEU A 10 -1.42 -3.25 -6.39
C LEU A 10 -1.90 -3.19 -7.84
N TYR A 11 -2.77 -2.24 -8.13
CA TYR A 11 -3.28 -1.99 -9.47
C TYR A 11 -2.54 -0.80 -10.11
N ASP A 12 -2.01 -1.04 -11.30
CA ASP A 12 -1.34 -0.04 -12.13
C ASP A 12 -2.33 0.62 -13.12
N PHE A 13 -3.29 1.37 -12.59
CA PHE A 13 -4.19 2.20 -13.39
C PHE A 13 -3.58 3.60 -13.62
N GLU A 14 -4.30 4.48 -14.34
CA GLU A 14 -3.93 5.89 -14.49
C GLU A 14 -3.71 6.55 -13.11
N ILE A 15 -4.62 6.31 -12.17
CA ILE A 15 -4.41 6.56 -10.74
C ILE A 15 -4.20 5.20 -10.06
N PRO A 16 -2.97 4.85 -9.64
CA PRO A 16 -2.70 3.57 -9.01
C PRO A 16 -3.41 3.45 -7.67
N LYS A 17 -3.67 2.20 -7.27
CA LYS A 17 -4.32 1.92 -5.99
C LYS A 17 -3.90 0.59 -5.39
N LEU A 18 -3.94 0.51 -4.08
CA LEU A 18 -3.88 -0.75 -3.33
C LEU A 18 -5.29 -1.15 -2.94
N GLU A 19 -5.65 -2.41 -3.16
CA GLU A 19 -6.85 -3.00 -2.57
C GLU A 19 -6.45 -4.15 -1.67
N TYR A 20 -7.16 -4.31 -0.55
CA TYR A 20 -6.90 -5.38 0.40
C TYR A 20 -8.17 -6.12 0.77
N PHE A 21 -8.05 -7.45 0.80
CA PHE A 21 -9.13 -8.41 0.89
C PHE A 21 -8.92 -9.29 2.11
N ASP A 22 -10.02 -9.79 2.65
CA ASP A 22 -9.97 -10.83 3.66
C ASP A 22 -9.57 -12.16 3.02
N PRO A 23 -8.50 -12.83 3.49
CA PRO A 23 -7.95 -14.00 2.82
C PRO A 23 -8.88 -15.21 2.86
N ASN A 24 -9.78 -15.29 3.84
CA ASN A 24 -10.67 -16.44 4.01
C ASN A 24 -11.94 -16.31 3.17
N THR A 25 -12.46 -15.09 3.06
CA THR A 25 -13.76 -14.82 2.41
C THR A 25 -13.62 -14.22 1.02
N GLY A 26 -12.43 -13.73 0.64
CA GLY A 26 -12.22 -12.96 -0.59
C GLY A 26 -12.91 -11.58 -0.60
N LEU A 27 -13.59 -11.20 0.49
CA LEU A 27 -14.32 -9.94 0.56
C LEU A 27 -13.35 -8.76 0.64
N LYS A 28 -13.59 -7.76 -0.20
CA LYS A 28 -12.85 -6.48 -0.17
C LYS A 28 -13.05 -5.81 1.17
N LYS A 29 -11.94 -5.49 1.86
CA LYS A 29 -11.95 -4.80 3.15
C LYS A 29 -11.58 -3.33 3.04
N GLY A 30 -10.94 -2.94 1.95
CA GLY A 30 -10.74 -1.53 1.64
C GLY A 30 -9.87 -1.31 0.41
N GLN A 31 -9.63 -0.02 0.15
CA GLN A 31 -8.74 0.46 -0.89
C GLN A 31 -8.00 1.69 -0.42
N ILE A 32 -6.83 1.91 -1.01
CA ILE A 32 -6.00 3.10 -0.83
C ILE A 32 -5.70 3.62 -2.22
N ILE A 33 -6.20 4.83 -2.52
CA ILE A 33 -5.84 5.54 -3.75
C ILE A 33 -4.45 6.12 -3.53
N LEU A 34 -3.52 5.83 -4.45
CA LEU A 34 -2.14 6.26 -4.36
C LEU A 34 -1.96 7.51 -5.21
N ASP A 35 -2.50 8.65 -4.77
CA ASP A 35 -2.28 9.93 -5.45
C ASP A 35 -0.91 10.54 -5.10
N ARG A 36 -0.57 11.68 -5.71
CA ARG A 36 0.74 12.36 -5.54
C ARG A 36 1.05 12.79 -4.11
N ASN A 37 0.04 12.98 -3.27
CA ASN A 37 0.22 13.45 -1.91
C ASN A 37 0.45 12.28 -0.93
N VAL A 38 0.24 11.04 -1.38
CA VAL A 38 0.46 9.87 -0.54
C VAL A 38 1.95 9.68 -0.27
N ILE A 39 2.31 9.52 0.99
CA ILE A 39 3.69 9.31 1.42
C ILE A 39 3.92 7.83 1.67
N ILE A 40 4.95 7.27 1.01
CA ILE A 40 5.33 5.86 1.13
C ILE A 40 6.65 5.74 1.89
N GLU A 41 6.61 5.07 3.04
CA GLU A 41 7.75 4.94 3.95
C GLU A 41 8.06 3.48 4.29
N LEU A 42 9.36 3.17 4.43
CA LEU A 42 9.81 1.97 5.13
C LEU A 42 10.26 2.39 6.53
N LEU A 43 9.57 1.93 7.56
CA LEU A 43 9.95 2.21 8.95
C LEU A 43 10.01 0.92 9.75
N LYS A 44 11.19 0.59 10.31
CA LYS A 44 11.39 -0.60 11.15
C LYS A 44 10.87 -1.91 10.50
N GLY A 45 11.14 -2.07 9.21
CA GLY A 45 10.66 -3.24 8.43
C GLY A 45 9.17 -3.24 8.12
N GLN A 46 8.48 -2.10 8.26
CA GLN A 46 7.06 -1.94 7.92
C GLN A 46 6.89 -1.06 6.70
N PHE A 47 6.02 -1.49 5.80
CA PHE A 47 5.54 -0.69 4.69
C PHE A 47 4.40 0.20 5.19
N ASN A 48 4.63 1.51 5.21
CA ASN A 48 3.67 2.48 5.70
C ASN A 48 3.17 3.35 4.54
N VAL A 49 1.86 3.58 4.54
CA VAL A 49 1.19 4.44 3.56
C VAL A 49 0.46 5.54 4.32
N ASP A 50 0.96 6.76 4.20
CA ASP A 50 0.34 7.94 4.79
C ASP A 50 -0.52 8.64 3.75
N VAL A 51 -1.82 8.70 3.98
CA VAL A 51 -2.77 9.45 3.15
C VAL A 51 -3.11 10.74 3.90
N PRO A 52 -2.56 11.90 3.50
CA PRO A 52 -2.73 13.15 4.24
C PRO A 52 -4.19 13.48 4.51
N ASN A 53 -4.47 14.01 5.69
CA ASN A 53 -5.81 14.40 6.15
C ASN A 53 -6.84 13.26 6.22
N LYS A 54 -6.40 11.99 6.10
CA LYS A 54 -7.31 10.84 6.11
C LYS A 54 -6.87 9.76 7.08
N LYS A 55 -5.78 9.05 6.77
CA LYS A 55 -5.37 7.86 7.53
C LYS A 55 -3.96 7.42 7.17
N LYS A 56 -3.22 6.97 8.19
CA LYS A 56 -1.98 6.21 8.02
C LYS A 56 -2.24 4.71 8.13
N TYR A 57 -1.73 3.95 7.17
CA TYR A 57 -1.81 2.49 7.10
C TYR A 57 -0.44 1.90 7.42
N TYR A 58 -0.44 0.80 8.18
CA TYR A 58 0.76 0.11 8.63
C TYR A 58 0.69 -1.34 8.19
N PHE A 59 1.61 -1.75 7.32
CA PHE A 59 1.72 -3.12 6.82
C PHE A 59 3.00 -3.75 7.35
N LYS A 60 2.84 -4.79 8.17
CA LYS A 60 3.95 -5.64 8.59
C LYS A 60 4.21 -6.68 7.51
N GLU A 61 5.47 -7.03 7.30
CA GLU A 61 5.85 -8.13 6.42
C GLU A 61 5.13 -9.44 6.81
N CYS A 62 4.85 -10.25 5.79
CA CYS A 62 4.24 -11.58 5.96
C CYS A 62 4.95 -12.57 5.04
N GLU A 63 4.57 -12.68 3.77
CA GLU A 63 5.23 -13.55 2.78
C GLU A 63 6.37 -12.86 2.02
N HIS A 64 6.21 -11.55 1.79
CA HIS A 64 7.19 -10.73 1.07
C HIS A 64 7.75 -9.63 1.96
N PRO A 65 9.04 -9.26 1.81
CA PRO A 65 9.65 -8.16 2.55
C PRO A 65 8.91 -6.84 2.31
N ALA A 66 8.81 -6.00 3.35
CA ALA A 66 8.19 -4.68 3.24
C ALA A 66 8.90 -3.77 2.23
N GLN A 67 10.23 -3.90 2.07
CA GLN A 67 11.02 -3.14 1.09
C GLN A 67 10.52 -3.39 -0.35
N LEU A 68 10.21 -4.63 -0.71
CA LEU A 68 9.73 -4.96 -2.06
C LEU A 68 8.43 -4.22 -2.38
N TRP A 69 7.53 -4.12 -1.41
CA TRP A 69 6.29 -3.35 -1.54
C TRP A 69 6.55 -1.86 -1.72
N VAL A 70 7.44 -1.29 -0.89
CA VAL A 70 7.84 0.12 -0.99
C VAL A 70 8.39 0.43 -2.38
N ASP A 71 9.32 -0.39 -2.86
CA ASP A 71 9.97 -0.20 -4.16
C ASP A 71 8.95 -0.27 -5.30
N LYS A 72 8.08 -1.30 -5.30
CA LYS A 72 7.08 -1.47 -6.36
C LYS A 72 6.01 -0.40 -6.36
N VAL A 73 5.55 0.03 -5.20
CA VAL A 73 4.58 1.13 -5.11
C VAL A 73 5.20 2.43 -5.60
N LYS A 74 6.42 2.76 -5.15
CA LYS A 74 7.13 3.97 -5.60
C LYS A 74 7.44 3.95 -7.10
N GLU A 75 7.85 2.80 -7.65
CA GLU A 75 8.07 2.61 -9.09
C GLU A 75 6.81 2.97 -9.90
N ILE A 76 5.66 2.43 -9.50
CA ILE A 76 4.38 2.67 -10.17
C ILE A 76 3.93 4.12 -10.00
N MET A 77 4.03 4.67 -8.79
CA MET A 77 3.69 6.07 -8.54
C MET A 77 4.58 7.03 -9.34
N LYS A 78 5.88 6.75 -9.45
CA LYS A 78 6.81 7.54 -10.27
C LYS A 78 6.42 7.50 -11.74
N ARG A 79 6.13 6.31 -12.27
CA ARG A 79 5.75 6.11 -13.67
C ARG A 79 4.41 6.75 -14.04
N ARG A 80 3.40 6.67 -13.15
CA ARG A 80 2.04 7.15 -13.43
C ARG A 80 1.80 8.60 -13.04
N LEU A 81 2.49 9.07 -12.01
CA LEU A 81 2.15 10.33 -11.35
C LEU A 81 3.31 11.32 -11.29
N ASN A 82 4.49 11.02 -11.84
CA ASN A 82 5.71 11.83 -11.65
C ASN A 82 6.01 12.03 -10.15
N TYR A 83 5.82 10.98 -9.37
CA TYR A 83 6.15 10.94 -7.94
C TYR A 83 7.67 11.04 -7.74
N GLU A 84 8.11 11.94 -6.86
CA GLU A 84 9.52 12.20 -6.52
C GLU A 84 9.98 11.41 -5.28
#